data_AF-A0A9E2PYR5-F1
#
_entry.id   AF-A0A9E2PYR5-F1
#
_cell.length_a   1.000
_cell.length_b   1.000
_cell.length_c   1.000
_cell.angle_alpha   90.00
_cell.angle_beta   90.00
_cell.angle_gamma   90.00
#
_symmetry.space_group_name_H-M   'P 1'
#
loop_
_entity.id
_entity.type
_entity.pdbx_description
1 polymer ?
#
loop_
_entity_poly.entity_id
_entity_poly.type
_entity_poly.pdbx_seq_one_letter_code
_entity_poly.pdbx_strand_id
1 'polypeptide(L)'
;MMRRIVAAWLALGLLGGTVGCSMTPKAPPPESGAPPPLAEPSRPPSSDSARLKESLTGHEMTPSEVADLSDRLLADGSQAFNDQQTMARLELVLLKTLKTPDKTYRAVLWRNLGIIHYHQQKYKQAEHDLQSANELNPKNPRTHFYLACLFAHKGRIYEKAGKTRSSQQQYKRAAIEIGLARKLEPSNSLYKQDIKQIIQQENEK
;
A
#
# COMPACT_ATOMS: atom_id res chain seq x y z
N MET A 1 -76.87 -9.34 -75.10
CA MET A 1 -78.32 -9.11 -74.95
C MET A 1 -78.78 -9.75 -73.66
N MET A 2 -79.50 -8.96 -72.84
CA MET A 2 -80.46 -9.35 -71.80
C MET A 2 -79.99 -10.23 -70.63
N ARG A 3 -79.86 -9.68 -69.41
CA ARG A 3 -80.91 -9.15 -68.47
C ARG A 3 -81.57 -10.29 -67.65
N ARG A 4 -81.37 -10.25 -66.33
CA ARG A 4 -82.41 -10.00 -65.28
C ARG A 4 -83.26 -11.25 -64.94
N ILE A 5 -83.79 -11.55 -63.75
CA ILE A 5 -83.95 -10.88 -62.44
C ILE A 5 -84.46 -11.96 -61.43
N VAL A 6 -83.99 -11.90 -60.18
CA VAL A 6 -84.65 -12.01 -58.84
C VAL A 6 -85.75 -13.08 -58.55
N ALA A 7 -85.56 -13.81 -57.43
CA ALA A 7 -86.44 -13.90 -56.22
C ALA A 7 -86.31 -15.28 -55.54
N ALA A 8 -85.67 -15.37 -54.36
CA ALA A 8 -86.27 -15.44 -53.01
C ALA A 8 -86.83 -16.82 -52.64
N TRP A 9 -86.38 -17.43 -51.53
CA TRP A 9 -87.20 -18.18 -50.56
C TRP A 9 -86.43 -18.43 -49.24
N LEU A 10 -87.20 -18.39 -48.15
CA LEU A 10 -86.85 -18.44 -46.72
C LEU A 10 -86.27 -19.79 -46.25
N ALA A 11 -85.47 -19.78 -45.17
CA ALA A 11 -85.73 -20.59 -43.97
C ALA A 11 -84.76 -20.29 -42.81
N LEU A 12 -85.34 -20.27 -41.61
CA LEU A 12 -84.78 -20.03 -40.29
C LEU A 12 -84.10 -21.31 -39.75
N GLY A 13 -82.93 -21.20 -39.11
CA GLY A 13 -82.27 -22.34 -38.46
C GLY A 13 -81.24 -21.88 -37.42
N LEU A 14 -81.45 -22.30 -36.17
CA LEU A 14 -80.80 -21.87 -34.94
C LEU A 14 -79.37 -22.42 -34.72
N LEU A 15 -78.57 -21.59 -34.04
CA LEU A 15 -77.56 -21.87 -32.99
C LEU A 15 -76.46 -22.94 -33.20
N GLY A 16 -75.22 -22.44 -33.14
CA GLY A 16 -73.96 -23.16 -32.87
C GLY A 16 -72.81 -22.31 -33.41
N GLY A 17 -72.07 -21.51 -32.64
CA GLY A 17 -71.45 -21.86 -31.37
C GLY A 17 -70.06 -22.46 -31.62
N THR A 18 -69.07 -21.64 -32.00
CA THR A 18 -67.75 -21.47 -31.34
C THR A 18 -66.87 -20.56 -32.21
N VAL A 19 -66.46 -19.43 -31.62
CA VAL A 19 -65.51 -18.47 -32.18
C VAL A 19 -64.09 -19.01 -31.96
N GLY A 20 -63.40 -19.33 -33.05
CA GLY A 20 -61.98 -19.66 -33.07
C GLY A 20 -61.21 -18.64 -33.91
N CYS A 21 -61.17 -17.38 -33.48
CA CYS A 21 -60.31 -16.38 -34.10
C CYS A 21 -58.86 -16.58 -33.63
N SER A 22 -58.02 -16.97 -34.57
CA SER A 22 -56.56 -16.92 -34.49
C SER A 22 -56.09 -15.48 -34.26
N MET A 23 -55.60 -15.19 -33.06
CA MET A 23 -54.84 -13.98 -32.74
C MET A 23 -53.52 -14.45 -32.15
N THR A 24 -52.47 -14.46 -32.97
CA THR A 24 -51.09 -14.59 -32.48
C THR A 24 -50.77 -13.37 -31.61
N PRO A 25 -50.36 -13.55 -30.34
CA PRO A 25 -49.87 -12.42 -29.56
C PRO A 25 -48.53 -11.96 -30.14
N LYS A 26 -48.50 -10.72 -30.64
CA LYS A 26 -47.27 -10.02 -31.00
C LYS A 26 -46.49 -9.80 -29.71
N ALA A 27 -45.31 -10.40 -29.61
CA ALA A 27 -44.41 -10.22 -28.47
C ALA A 27 -44.13 -8.73 -28.22
N PRO A 28 -44.08 -8.26 -26.96
CA PRO A 28 -43.61 -6.92 -26.66
C PRO A 28 -42.15 -6.78 -27.13
N PRO A 29 -41.71 -5.57 -27.54
CA PRO A 29 -40.32 -5.35 -27.89
C PRO A 29 -39.43 -5.69 -26.69
N PRO A 30 -38.20 -6.20 -26.91
CA PRO A 30 -37.30 -6.50 -25.81
C PRO A 30 -37.09 -5.23 -24.99
N GLU A 31 -37.35 -5.32 -23.68
CA GLU A 31 -36.95 -4.31 -22.72
C GLU A 31 -35.50 -3.98 -22.96
N SER A 32 -35.22 -2.70 -23.24
CA SER A 32 -33.88 -2.15 -23.26
C SER A 32 -33.21 -2.55 -21.94
N GLY A 33 -32.33 -3.54 -21.99
CA GLY A 33 -31.55 -3.96 -20.84
C GLY A 33 -30.97 -2.72 -20.18
N ALA A 34 -31.18 -2.60 -18.87
CA ALA A 34 -30.52 -1.57 -18.09
C ALA A 34 -29.03 -1.58 -18.47
N PRO A 35 -28.40 -0.42 -18.71
CA PRO A 35 -26.97 -0.39 -18.93
C PRO A 35 -26.29 -1.14 -17.78
N PRO A 36 -25.23 -1.93 -18.05
CA PRO A 36 -24.47 -2.55 -16.96
C PRO A 36 -24.15 -1.46 -15.93
N PRO A 37 -24.23 -1.75 -14.61
CA PRO A 37 -23.92 -0.76 -13.60
C PRO A 37 -22.58 -0.13 -13.98
N LEU A 38 -22.61 1.19 -14.17
CA LEU A 38 -21.41 1.98 -14.48
C LEU A 38 -20.33 1.49 -13.52
N ALA A 39 -19.23 0.97 -14.07
CA ALA A 39 -18.07 0.64 -13.27
C ALA A 39 -17.83 1.82 -12.32
N GLU A 40 -17.83 1.56 -11.01
CA GLU A 40 -17.67 2.62 -10.01
C GLU A 40 -16.52 3.51 -10.48
N PRO A 41 -16.71 4.85 -10.48
CA PRO A 41 -15.63 5.74 -10.88
C PRO A 41 -14.41 5.34 -10.05
N SER A 42 -13.33 4.93 -10.74
CA SER A 42 -12.07 4.53 -10.14
C SER A 42 -11.79 5.48 -9.00
N ARG A 43 -11.86 4.98 -7.74
CA ARG A 43 -11.68 5.83 -6.56
C ARG A 43 -10.45 6.71 -6.81
N PRO A 44 -10.55 8.05 -6.65
CA PRO A 44 -9.35 8.87 -6.70
C PRO A 44 -8.34 8.26 -5.73
N PRO A 45 -7.04 8.20 -6.07
CA PRO A 45 -6.06 7.54 -5.23
C PRO A 45 -6.18 8.11 -3.82
N SER A 46 -6.67 7.30 -2.88
CA SER A 46 -6.77 7.71 -1.50
C SER A 46 -5.35 8.00 -1.03
N SER A 47 -5.16 9.08 -0.27
CA SER A 47 -3.83 9.43 0.25
C SER A 47 -3.24 8.21 0.96
N ASP A 48 -1.92 8.03 0.94
CA ASP A 48 -1.30 6.85 1.57
C ASP A 48 -1.71 6.72 3.06
N SER A 49 -1.99 7.84 3.75
CA SER A 49 -2.57 7.83 5.12
C SER A 49 -4.01 7.30 5.17
N ALA A 50 -4.86 7.64 4.19
CA ALA A 50 -6.21 7.10 4.08
C ALA A 50 -6.19 5.60 3.77
N ARG A 51 -5.29 5.14 2.89
CA ARG A 51 -5.08 3.71 2.60
C ARG A 51 -4.68 2.91 3.85
N LEU A 52 -3.82 3.48 4.69
CA LEU A 52 -3.48 2.85 5.98
C LEU A 52 -4.72 2.70 6.89
N LYS A 53 -5.57 3.74 6.96
CA LYS A 53 -6.80 3.68 7.74
C LYS A 53 -7.75 2.61 7.21
N GLU A 54 -7.99 2.60 5.90
CA GLU A 54 -8.87 1.63 5.24
C GLU A 54 -8.39 0.18 5.49
N SER A 55 -7.06 -0.02 5.50
CA SER A 55 -6.49 -1.33 5.73
C SER A 55 -6.69 -1.87 7.14
N LEU A 56 -6.73 -0.98 8.13
CA LEU A 56 -7.05 -1.34 9.50
C LEU A 56 -8.55 -1.57 9.73
N THR A 57 -9.42 -1.13 8.82
CA THR A 57 -10.88 -1.27 8.93
C THR A 57 -11.49 -2.38 8.06
N GLY A 58 -10.66 -3.18 7.38
CA GLY A 58 -11.11 -4.38 6.66
C GLY A 58 -10.65 -4.51 5.21
N HIS A 59 -9.99 -3.49 4.63
CA HIS A 59 -9.44 -3.61 3.28
C HIS A 59 -8.01 -4.18 3.31
N GLU A 60 -7.86 -5.49 3.13
CA GLU A 60 -6.54 -6.10 3.21
C GLU A 60 -5.62 -5.60 2.08
N MET A 61 -4.40 -5.18 2.47
CA MET A 61 -3.33 -4.90 1.52
C MET A 61 -2.42 -6.12 1.42
N THR A 62 -1.98 -6.42 0.22
CA THR A 62 -0.95 -7.43 -0.02
C THR A 62 0.39 -6.99 0.57
N PRO A 63 1.31 -7.93 0.89
CA PRO A 63 2.65 -7.57 1.37
C PRO A 63 3.43 -6.64 0.42
N SER A 64 3.23 -6.77 -0.89
CA SER A 64 3.82 -5.86 -1.90
C SER A 64 3.26 -4.44 -1.77
N GLU A 65 1.94 -4.28 -1.67
CA GLU A 65 1.32 -2.96 -1.53
C GLU A 65 1.75 -2.27 -0.24
N VAL A 66 1.89 -3.02 0.85
CA VAL A 66 2.40 -2.50 2.12
C VAL A 66 3.86 -2.07 1.97
N ALA A 67 4.70 -2.85 1.30
CA ALA A 67 6.09 -2.50 1.04
C ALA A 67 6.18 -1.19 0.24
N ASP A 68 5.46 -1.08 -0.87
CA ASP A 68 5.48 0.11 -1.74
C ASP A 68 4.94 1.35 -1.04
N LEU A 69 3.82 1.21 -0.31
CA LEU A 69 3.22 2.31 0.45
C LEU A 69 4.14 2.78 1.56
N SER A 70 4.76 1.86 2.30
CA SER A 70 5.70 2.20 3.37
C SER A 70 6.94 2.89 2.84
N ASP A 71 7.43 2.54 1.65
CA ASP A 71 8.56 3.23 1.01
C ASP A 71 8.22 4.66 0.60
N ARG A 72 7.03 4.89 0.04
CA ARG A 72 6.58 6.25 -0.29
C ARG A 72 6.42 7.11 0.96
N LEU A 73 5.77 6.59 2.00
CA LEU A 73 5.56 7.33 3.24
C LEU A 73 6.85 7.65 3.97
N LEU A 74 7.84 6.75 3.91
CA LEU A 74 9.11 6.94 4.58
C LEU A 74 10.14 7.64 3.70
N ALA A 75 9.84 8.00 2.44
CA ALA A 75 10.78 8.63 1.53
C ALA A 75 11.43 9.89 2.14
N ASP A 76 12.66 10.18 1.70
CA ASP A 76 13.42 11.30 2.24
C ASP A 76 12.67 12.63 2.01
N GLY A 77 12.52 13.44 3.06
CA GLY A 77 11.73 14.68 3.02
C GLY A 77 10.21 14.50 3.11
N SER A 78 9.72 13.26 3.29
CA SER A 78 8.30 12.99 3.50
C SER A 78 7.76 13.69 4.74
N GLN A 79 6.59 14.32 4.59
CA GLN A 79 5.85 14.93 5.69
C GLN A 79 5.20 13.90 6.61
N ALA A 80 5.18 12.62 6.24
CA ALA A 80 4.55 11.58 7.04
C ALA A 80 5.19 11.44 8.43
N PHE A 81 6.49 11.72 8.57
CA PHE A 81 7.17 11.72 9.86
C PHE A 81 6.63 12.78 10.84
N ASN A 82 5.97 13.83 10.34
CA ASN A 82 5.34 14.88 11.17
C ASN A 82 3.93 14.48 11.62
N ASP A 83 3.36 13.42 11.05
CA ASP A 83 2.05 12.89 11.42
C ASP A 83 2.21 11.61 12.26
N GLN A 84 2.14 11.80 13.58
CA GLN A 84 2.24 10.70 14.54
C GLN A 84 1.15 9.63 14.33
N GLN A 85 -0.05 10.03 13.89
CA GLN A 85 -1.13 9.08 13.65
C GLN A 85 -0.83 8.23 12.42
N THR A 86 -0.31 8.84 11.36
CA THR A 86 0.13 8.11 10.16
C THR A 86 1.27 7.14 10.48
N MET A 87 2.28 7.55 11.25
CA MET A 87 3.38 6.66 11.67
C MET A 87 2.90 5.50 12.54
N ALA A 88 1.99 5.74 13.48
CA ALA A 88 1.42 4.68 14.32
C ALA A 88 0.61 3.67 13.50
N ARG A 89 -0.20 4.14 12.53
CA ARG A 89 -0.92 3.24 11.63
C ARG A 89 0.04 2.43 10.75
N LEU A 90 1.08 3.06 10.22
CA LEU A 90 2.08 2.39 9.40
C LEU A 90 2.81 1.29 10.18
N GLU A 91 3.24 1.58 11.41
CA GLU A 91 3.85 0.60 12.32
C GLU A 91 2.93 -0.63 12.52
N LEU A 92 1.64 -0.41 12.80
CA LEU A 92 0.67 -1.49 12.98
C LEU A 92 0.48 -2.34 11.71
N VAL A 93 0.38 -1.70 10.55
CA VAL A 93 0.22 -2.39 9.26
C VAL A 93 1.46 -3.24 8.94
N LEU A 94 2.67 -2.70 9.15
CA LEU A 94 3.91 -3.45 8.98
C LEU A 94 3.99 -4.67 9.91
N LEU A 95 3.66 -4.49 11.19
CA LEU A 95 3.63 -5.57 12.17
C LEU A 95 2.59 -6.65 11.84
N LYS A 96 1.40 -6.27 11.36
CA LYS A 96 0.38 -7.23 10.88
C LYS A 96 0.94 -8.03 9.69
N THR A 97 1.57 -7.35 8.73
CA THR A 97 2.09 -7.96 7.50
C THR A 97 3.25 -8.92 7.77
N LEU A 98 4.15 -8.59 8.70
CA LEU A 98 5.28 -9.45 9.09
C LEU A 98 4.86 -10.80 9.71
N LYS A 99 3.62 -10.91 10.20
CA LYS A 99 3.05 -12.14 10.74
C LYS A 99 2.49 -13.07 9.67
N THR A 100 2.33 -12.58 8.43
CA THR A 100 1.82 -13.40 7.33
C THR A 100 2.85 -14.46 6.91
N PRO A 101 2.41 -15.59 6.31
CA PRO A 101 3.33 -16.62 5.83
C PRO A 101 4.22 -16.17 4.69
N ASP A 102 3.79 -15.18 3.91
CA ASP A 102 4.57 -14.61 2.81
C ASP A 102 5.80 -13.87 3.35
N LYS A 103 6.99 -14.32 2.94
CA LYS A 103 8.27 -13.77 3.38
C LYS A 103 8.96 -12.89 2.36
N THR A 104 8.38 -12.74 1.17
CA THR A 104 9.00 -12.11 -0.01
C THR A 104 9.48 -10.69 0.29
N TYR A 105 8.68 -9.92 1.02
CA TYR A 105 8.95 -8.50 1.31
C TYR A 105 9.53 -8.25 2.72
N ARG A 106 9.86 -9.29 3.49
CA ARG A 106 10.29 -9.12 4.90
C ARG A 106 11.49 -8.19 5.06
N ALA A 107 12.45 -8.22 4.15
CA ALA A 107 13.60 -7.34 4.20
C ALA A 107 13.19 -5.86 4.16
N VAL A 108 12.25 -5.51 3.27
CA VAL A 108 11.71 -4.16 3.13
C VAL A 108 10.87 -3.78 4.35
N LEU A 109 10.01 -4.69 4.81
CA LEU A 109 9.15 -4.44 5.97
C LEU A 109 9.96 -4.22 7.25
N TRP A 110 10.97 -5.05 7.51
CA TRP A 110 11.88 -4.87 8.66
C TRP A 110 12.67 -3.57 8.57
N ARG A 111 13.20 -3.23 7.38
CA ARG A 111 13.89 -1.95 7.17
C ARG A 111 12.98 -0.79 7.54
N ASN A 112 11.76 -0.79 7.01
CA ASN A 112 10.82 0.31 7.17
C ASN A 112 10.30 0.41 8.61
N LEU A 113 10.12 -0.71 9.30
CA LEU A 113 9.81 -0.73 10.72
C LEU A 113 10.96 -0.14 11.55
N GLY A 114 12.20 -0.52 11.23
CA GLY A 114 13.38 0.01 11.90
C GLY A 114 13.59 1.51 11.68
N ILE A 115 13.25 2.03 10.49
CA ILE A 115 13.23 3.47 10.21
C ILE A 115 12.20 4.18 11.12
N ILE A 116 10.98 3.64 11.21
CA ILE A 116 9.94 4.21 12.07
C ILE A 116 10.40 4.25 13.53
N HIS A 117 10.93 3.13 14.05
CA HIS A 117 11.44 3.07 15.42
C HIS A 117 12.61 4.01 15.65
N TYR A 118 13.48 4.19 14.65
CA TYR A 118 14.57 5.15 14.74
C TYR A 118 14.05 6.59 14.89
N HIS A 119 13.08 7.00 14.08
CA HIS A 119 12.46 8.33 14.18
C HIS A 119 11.65 8.52 15.47
N GLN A 120 11.07 7.45 16.00
CA GLN A 120 10.40 7.43 17.31
C GLN A 120 11.40 7.32 18.49
N GLN A 121 12.71 7.38 18.25
CA GLN A 121 13.78 7.24 19.25
C GLN A 121 13.78 5.91 20.02
N LYS A 122 13.09 4.89 19.50
CA LYS A 122 13.08 3.52 20.01
C LYS A 122 14.33 2.77 19.53
N TYR A 123 15.52 3.28 19.84
CA TYR A 123 16.79 2.86 19.23
C TYR A 123 17.12 1.37 19.38
N LYS A 124 16.70 0.73 20.48
CA LYS A 124 16.90 -0.72 20.67
C LYS A 124 16.08 -1.55 19.68
N GLN A 125 14.82 -1.16 19.44
CA GLN A 125 13.94 -1.86 18.51
C GLN A 125 14.38 -1.57 17.07
N ALA A 126 14.72 -0.31 16.77
CA ALA A 126 15.26 0.08 15.48
C ALA A 126 16.51 -0.73 15.09
N GLU A 127 17.43 -0.96 16.03
CA GLU A 127 18.61 -1.78 15.77
C GLU A 127 18.25 -3.23 15.45
N HIS A 128 17.35 -3.84 16.21
CA HIS A 128 16.89 -5.20 15.96
C HIS A 128 16.25 -5.33 14.57
N ASP A 129 15.38 -4.39 14.23
CA ASP A 129 14.64 -4.40 12.97
C ASP A 129 15.56 -4.17 11.77
N LEU A 130 16.49 -3.21 11.87
CA LEU A 130 17.47 -2.95 10.81
C LEU A 130 18.50 -4.07 10.65
N GLN A 131 18.89 -4.74 11.75
CA GLN A 131 19.73 -5.94 11.67
C GLN A 131 19.00 -7.08 10.98
N SER A 132 17.73 -7.31 11.32
CA SER A 132 16.88 -8.29 10.64
C SER A 132 16.73 -7.99 9.15
N ALA A 133 16.59 -6.71 8.79
CA ALA A 133 16.56 -6.29 7.39
C ALA A 133 17.90 -6.54 6.67
N ASN A 134 19.02 -6.27 7.34
CA ASN A 134 20.36 -6.46 6.80
C ASN A 134 20.70 -7.95 6.60
N GLU A 135 20.27 -8.82 7.51
CA GLU A 135 20.43 -10.27 7.36
C GLU A 135 19.70 -10.80 6.11
N LEU A 136 18.50 -10.27 5.83
CA LEU A 136 17.70 -10.68 4.68
C LEU A 136 18.14 -10.01 3.37
N ASN A 137 18.63 -8.77 3.43
CA ASN A 137 19.13 -8.05 2.26
C ASN A 137 20.35 -7.17 2.64
N PRO A 138 21.57 -7.74 2.61
CA PRO A 138 22.81 -7.04 2.96
C PRO A 138 23.30 -6.08 1.86
N LYS A 139 22.52 -5.90 0.78
CA LYS A 139 22.84 -4.95 -0.30
C LYS A 139 21.88 -3.76 -0.30
N ASN A 140 21.12 -3.56 0.77
CA ASN A 140 20.22 -2.43 0.85
C ASN A 140 20.95 -1.18 1.40
N PRO A 141 21.18 -0.14 0.59
CA PRO A 141 21.93 1.04 1.02
C PRO A 141 21.23 1.80 2.16
N ARG A 142 19.90 1.84 2.13
CA ARG A 142 19.08 2.52 3.14
C ARG A 142 19.17 1.86 4.50
N THR A 143 19.19 0.53 4.57
CA THR A 143 19.43 -0.21 5.83
C THR A 143 20.79 0.17 6.43
N HIS A 144 21.85 0.16 5.62
CA HIS A 144 23.19 0.56 6.07
C HIS A 144 23.23 2.03 6.55
N PHE A 145 22.56 2.95 5.86
CA PHE A 145 22.48 4.35 6.31
C PHE A 145 21.89 4.47 7.72
N TYR A 146 20.74 3.84 7.99
CA TYR A 146 20.13 3.93 9.32
C TYR A 146 20.90 3.16 10.40
N LEU A 147 21.60 2.07 10.05
CA LEU A 147 22.55 1.43 10.97
C LEU A 147 23.72 2.36 11.30
N ALA A 148 24.21 3.15 10.34
CA ALA A 148 25.23 4.17 10.59
C ALA A 148 24.75 5.21 11.60
N CYS A 149 23.53 5.74 11.42
CA CYS A 149 22.92 6.66 12.37
C CYS A 149 22.79 6.06 13.77
N LEU A 150 22.34 4.80 13.88
CA LEU A 150 22.24 4.10 15.17
C LEU A 150 23.59 3.92 15.86
N PHE A 151 24.63 3.54 15.13
CA PHE A 151 25.96 3.38 15.71
C PHE A 151 26.58 4.73 16.07
N ALA A 152 26.34 5.80 15.31
CA ALA A 152 26.73 7.15 15.68
C ALA A 152 26.04 7.57 16.99
N HIS A 153 24.73 7.34 17.11
CA HIS A 153 23.97 7.61 18.33
C HIS A 153 24.52 6.86 19.55
N LYS A 154 24.83 5.56 19.40
CA LYS A 154 25.46 4.77 20.47
C LYS A 154 26.86 5.26 20.81
N GLY A 155 27.64 5.68 19.82
CA GLY A 155 28.96 6.29 20.01
C GLY A 155 28.88 7.52 20.91
N ARG A 156 27.88 8.39 20.67
CA ARG A 156 27.59 9.57 21.48
C ARG A 156 27.20 9.21 22.91
N ILE A 157 26.33 8.22 23.11
CA ILE A 157 25.93 7.76 24.46
C ILE A 157 27.17 7.30 25.23
N TYR A 158 28.05 6.52 24.59
CA TYR A 158 29.28 6.06 25.24
C TYR A 158 30.27 7.19 25.51
N GLU A 159 30.36 8.17 24.61
CA GLU A 159 31.19 9.36 24.77
C GLU A 159 30.75 10.17 26.00
N LYS A 160 29.46 10.49 26.10
CA LYS A 160 28.87 11.18 27.26
C LYS A 160 29.07 10.41 28.56
N ALA A 161 29.12 9.07 28.50
CA ALA A 161 29.39 8.21 29.64
C ALA A 161 30.89 8.03 29.96
N GLY A 162 31.81 8.73 29.27
CA GLY A 162 33.25 8.59 29.46
C GLY A 162 33.84 7.25 28.98
N LYS A 163 33.06 6.45 28.24
CA LYS A 163 33.47 5.13 27.73
C LYS A 163 34.15 5.26 26.38
N THR A 164 35.33 5.89 26.36
CA THR A 164 36.07 6.25 25.14
C THR A 164 36.26 5.09 24.16
N ARG A 165 36.65 3.91 24.65
CA ARG A 165 36.87 2.72 23.80
C ARG A 165 35.58 2.27 23.11
N SER A 166 34.49 2.16 23.86
CA SER A 166 33.19 1.76 23.32
C SER A 166 32.64 2.81 22.34
N SER A 167 32.82 4.10 22.65
CA SER A 167 32.45 5.19 21.75
C SER A 167 33.17 5.09 20.41
N GLN A 168 34.52 4.98 20.42
CA GLN A 168 35.33 4.81 19.21
C GLN A 168 34.93 3.56 18.41
N GLN A 169 34.62 2.45 19.09
CA GLN A 169 34.15 1.24 18.43
C GLN A 169 32.84 1.48 17.68
N GLN A 170 31.88 2.17 18.28
CA GLN A 170 30.60 2.45 17.61
C GLN A 170 30.76 3.45 16.47
N TYR A 171 31.57 4.51 16.63
CA TYR A 171 31.87 5.43 15.52
C TYR A 171 32.57 4.75 14.35
N LYS A 172 33.46 3.78 14.60
CA LYS A 172 34.05 2.95 13.54
C LYS A 172 33.00 2.13 12.80
N ARG A 173 32.07 1.49 13.52
CA ARG A 173 30.95 0.77 12.89
C ARG A 173 30.10 1.71 12.05
N ALA A 174 29.75 2.88 12.58
CA ALA A 174 29.00 3.88 11.86
C ALA A 174 29.68 4.30 10.55
N ALA A 175 31.00 4.52 10.58
CA ALA A 175 31.80 4.86 9.40
C ALA A 175 31.80 3.74 8.32
N ILE A 176 31.82 2.47 8.75
CA ILE A 176 31.73 1.33 7.83
C ILE A 176 30.35 1.32 7.16
N GLU A 177 29.27 1.42 7.93
CA GLU A 177 27.90 1.35 7.43
C GLU A 177 27.59 2.49 6.44
N ILE A 178 27.98 3.73 6.75
CA ILE A 178 27.77 4.85 5.81
C ILE A 178 28.60 4.68 4.53
N GLY A 179 29.80 4.09 4.64
CA GLY A 179 30.63 3.74 3.48
C GLY A 179 29.97 2.67 2.59
N LEU A 180 29.32 1.68 3.19
CA LEU A 180 28.54 0.67 2.47
C LEU A 180 27.33 1.29 1.76
N ALA A 181 26.55 2.13 2.45
CA ALA A 181 25.42 2.84 1.86
C ALA A 181 25.84 3.64 0.61
N ARG A 182 26.93 4.40 0.71
CA ARG A 182 27.48 5.18 -0.41
C ARG A 182 27.99 4.31 -1.55
N LYS A 183 28.60 3.16 -1.26
CA LYS A 183 29.09 2.23 -2.29
C LYS A 183 27.93 1.59 -3.06
N LEU A 184 26.86 1.24 -2.34
CA LEU A 184 25.68 0.59 -2.91
C LEU A 184 24.83 1.57 -3.72
N GLU A 185 24.75 2.83 -3.31
CA GLU A 185 24.01 3.87 -4.05
C GLU A 185 24.79 5.21 -4.09
N PRO A 186 25.80 5.33 -4.99
CA PRO A 186 26.69 6.50 -5.02
C PRO A 186 26.04 7.81 -5.48
N SER A 187 24.93 7.72 -6.22
CA SER A 187 24.19 8.89 -6.72
C SER A 187 23.37 9.59 -5.63
N ASN A 188 22.99 8.88 -4.57
CA ASN A 188 22.13 9.41 -3.51
C ASN A 188 22.90 10.43 -2.65
N SER A 189 22.40 11.65 -2.59
CA SER A 189 23.01 12.75 -1.84
C SER A 189 22.98 12.52 -0.33
N LEU A 190 22.00 11.79 0.20
CA LEU A 190 21.88 11.48 1.62
C LEU A 190 23.10 10.68 2.11
N TYR A 191 23.59 9.73 1.31
CA TYR A 191 24.70 8.84 1.69
C TYR A 191 26.08 9.47 1.45
N LYS A 192 26.13 10.67 0.84
CA LYS A 192 27.35 11.45 0.69
C LYS A 192 27.72 12.21 1.96
N GLN A 193 26.83 12.27 2.94
CA GLN A 193 27.11 12.89 4.24
C GLN A 193 28.39 12.32 4.86
N ASP A 194 29.19 13.21 5.45
CA ASP A 194 30.33 12.80 6.27
C ASP A 194 29.80 12.16 7.57
N ILE A 195 30.48 11.15 8.07
CA ILE A 195 30.18 10.58 9.39
C ILE A 195 30.16 11.66 10.48
N LYS A 196 31.00 12.70 10.37
CA LYS A 196 30.97 13.84 11.29
C LYS A 196 29.65 14.60 11.26
N GLN A 197 29.04 14.76 10.08
CA GLN A 197 27.74 15.40 9.93
C GLN A 197 26.64 14.54 10.56
N ILE A 198 26.70 13.21 10.37
CA ILE A 198 25.76 12.28 11.01
C ILE A 198 25.90 12.37 12.54
N ILE A 199 27.12 12.31 13.07
CA ILE A 199 27.37 12.45 14.52
C ILE A 199 26.83 13.79 15.04
N GLN A 200 27.04 14.89 14.31
CA GLN A 200 26.54 16.20 14.69
C GLN A 200 25.01 16.26 14.71
N GLN A 201 24.34 15.70 13.70
CA GLN A 201 22.88 15.59 13.68
C GLN A 201 22.35 14.76 14.85
N GLU A 202 23.05 13.68 15.22
CA GLU A 202 22.71 12.89 16.41
C GLU A 202 22.99 13.63 17.72
N ASN A 203 23.85 14.66 17.72
CA ASN A 203 24.08 15.50 18.89
C ASN A 203 22.93 16.48 19.13
N GLU A 204 22.28 16.94 18.07
CA GLU A 204 21.19 17.93 18.10
C GLU A 204 19.82 17.30 18.43
N LYS A 205 19.71 15.97 18.40
CA LYS A 205 18.57 15.18 18.88
C LYS A 205 18.69 14.81 20.37
#